data_AF-A0A401SHZ8-F1
#
_entry.id   AF-A0A401SHZ8-F1
#
_cell.length_a   1.000
_cell.length_b   1.000
_cell.length_c   1.000
_cell.angle_alpha   90.00
_cell.angle_beta   90.00
_cell.angle_gamma   90.00
#
_symmetry.space_group_name_H-M   'P 1'
#
loop_
_entity.id
_entity.type
_entity.pdbx_description
1 polymer ?
#
loop_
_entity_poly.entity_id
_entity_poly.type
_entity_poly.pdbx_seq_one_letter_code
_entity_poly.pdbx_strand_id
1 'polypeptide(L)'
;MRDQYKFIYLVLLEALTFGDTSISLKDFGQCMKIMAEKDTYTLSNGFSKEYETLQTFSQLFEFHRHREGLKTCNQIKNRFPNILPGKDQTADLAWSKVSRLSSPPSLPDIAFQPKAEPK
;
A
#
# COMPACT_ATOMS: atom_id res chain seq x y z
N MET A 1 -20.89 -15.37 7.14
CA MET A 1 -20.56 -16.77 7.50
C MET A 1 -19.37 -17.35 6.73
N ARG A 2 -19.41 -17.53 5.40
CA ARG A 2 -18.28 -18.12 4.64
C ARG A 2 -16.96 -17.33 4.75
N ASP A 3 -17.02 -16.01 4.71
CA ASP A 3 -15.80 -15.20 4.75
C ASP A 3 -15.19 -15.08 6.14
N GLN A 4 -16.01 -15.09 7.19
CA GLN A 4 -15.55 -15.20 8.58
C GLN A 4 -14.84 -16.54 8.82
N TYR A 5 -15.37 -17.63 8.25
CA TYR A 5 -14.71 -18.93 8.32
C TYR A 5 -13.35 -18.91 7.63
N LYS A 6 -13.26 -18.38 6.40
CA LYS A 6 -11.97 -18.18 5.71
C LYS A 6 -11.00 -17.33 6.52
N PHE A 7 -11.50 -16.25 7.13
CA PHE A 7 -10.68 -15.37 7.96
C PHE A 7 -10.05 -16.12 9.14
N ILE A 8 -10.79 -17.00 9.81
CA ILE A 8 -10.24 -17.84 10.88
C ILE A 8 -9.07 -18.69 10.36
N TYR A 9 -9.18 -19.29 9.17
CA TYR A 9 -8.07 -20.02 8.57
C TYR A 9 -6.89 -19.13 8.21
N LEU A 10 -7.14 -17.92 7.71
CA LEU A 10 -6.06 -16.97 7.41
C LEU A 10 -5.31 -16.56 8.68
N VAL A 11 -6.02 -16.29 9.78
CA VAL A 11 -5.42 -15.96 11.08
C VAL A 11 -4.60 -17.14 11.63
N LEU A 12 -5.12 -18.36 11.53
CA LEU A 12 -4.39 -19.56 11.96
C LEU A 12 -3.15 -19.80 11.08
N LEU A 13 -3.28 -19.63 9.77
CA LEU A 13 -2.17 -19.74 8.83
C LEU A 13 -1.09 -18.68 9.13
N GLU A 14 -1.50 -17.44 9.38
CA GLU A 14 -0.60 -16.35 9.76
C GLU A 14 0.17 -16.69 11.04
N ALA A 15 -0.54 -17.08 12.10
CA ALA A 15 0.07 -17.43 13.38
C ALA A 15 1.06 -18.60 13.28
N LEU A 16 0.73 -19.62 12.47
CA LEU A 16 1.61 -20.79 12.27
C LEU A 16 2.81 -20.50 11.36
N THR A 17 2.69 -19.55 10.43
CA THR A 17 3.76 -19.26 9.46
C THR A 17 4.72 -18.20 9.98
N PHE A 18 4.21 -17.17 10.66
CA PHE A 18 4.99 -15.99 11.06
C PHE A 18 5.25 -15.89 12.56
N GLY A 19 4.38 -16.46 13.39
CA GLY A 19 4.50 -16.37 14.84
C GLY A 19 4.44 -14.93 15.36
N ASP A 20 5.00 -14.72 16.56
CA ASP A 20 5.15 -13.40 17.18
C ASP A 20 6.53 -12.83 16.88
N THR A 21 6.58 -11.79 16.06
CA THR A 21 7.81 -11.07 15.69
C THR A 21 8.08 -9.85 16.57
N SER A 22 7.30 -9.65 17.63
CA SER A 22 7.50 -8.53 18.55
C SER A 22 8.76 -8.72 19.40
N ILE A 23 9.53 -7.63 19.55
CA ILE A 23 10.78 -7.62 20.31
C ILE A 23 10.67 -6.59 21.43
N SER A 24 10.82 -7.05 22.67
CA SER A 24 10.95 -6.19 23.84
C SER A 24 12.24 -5.38 23.78
N LEU A 25 12.17 -4.09 24.15
CA LEU A 25 13.36 -3.22 24.20
C LEU A 25 14.47 -3.76 25.11
N LYS A 26 14.11 -4.51 26.16
CA LYS A 26 15.08 -5.12 27.08
C LYS A 26 15.94 -6.18 26.38
N ASP A 27 15.35 -6.89 25.44
CA ASP A 27 15.93 -8.07 24.79
C ASP A 27 16.47 -7.74 23.38
N PHE A 28 16.19 -6.54 22.87
CA PHE A 28 16.56 -6.10 21.53
C PHE A 28 18.03 -6.32 21.19
N GLY A 29 18.94 -5.92 22.09
CA GLY A 29 20.38 -6.06 21.84
C GLY A 29 20.83 -7.52 21.71
N GLN A 30 20.22 -8.43 22.46
CA GLN A 30 20.52 -9.86 22.36
C GLN A 30 19.86 -10.48 21.13
N CYS A 31 18.61 -10.12 20.85
CA CYS A 31 17.89 -10.54 19.65
C CYS A 31 18.68 -10.19 18.37
N MET A 32 19.18 -8.96 18.26
CA MET A 32 19.96 -8.52 17.10
C MET A 32 21.26 -9.30 16.91
N LYS A 33 21.93 -9.70 18.00
CA LYS A 33 23.13 -10.55 17.91
C LYS A 33 22.79 -11.93 17.38
N ILE A 34 21.77 -12.57 17.95
CA ILE A 34 21.29 -13.89 17.51
C ILE A 34 20.85 -13.84 16.04
N MET A 35 20.13 -12.80 15.64
CA MET A 35 19.70 -12.62 14.25
C MET A 35 20.86 -12.42 13.27
N ALA A 36 21.96 -11.81 13.72
CA ALA A 36 23.14 -11.58 12.90
C ALA A 36 24.03 -12.82 12.75
N GLU A 37 23.94 -13.78 13.69
CA GLU A 37 24.69 -15.02 13.65
C GLU A 37 24.37 -15.81 12.37
N LYS A 38 25.42 -16.20 11.67
CA LYS A 38 25.31 -17.01 10.45
C LYS A 38 25.29 -18.47 10.82
N ASP A 39 24.32 -19.18 10.27
CA ASP A 39 24.29 -20.62 10.27
C ASP A 39 25.42 -21.15 9.38
N THR A 40 26.20 -22.09 9.90
CA THR A 40 27.37 -22.65 9.20
C THR A 40 27.00 -23.53 8.01
N TYR A 41 25.78 -24.08 7.97
CA TYR A 41 25.33 -24.99 6.91
C TYR A 41 24.56 -24.25 5.82
N THR A 42 23.66 -23.35 6.22
CA THR A 42 22.80 -22.62 5.25
C THR A 42 23.41 -21.30 4.78
N LEU A 43 24.50 -20.83 5.43
CA LEU A 43 25.13 -19.51 5.22
C LEU A 43 24.16 -18.33 5.35
N SER A 44 22.97 -18.59 5.90
CA SER A 44 21.89 -17.64 6.13
C SER A 44 21.88 -17.24 7.60
N ASN A 45 21.43 -16.03 7.88
CA ASN A 45 21.25 -15.53 9.23
C ASN A 45 19.76 -15.33 9.53
N GLY A 46 19.43 -14.94 10.77
CA GLY A 46 18.05 -14.69 11.17
C GLY A 46 17.36 -13.64 10.29
N PHE A 47 18.09 -12.60 9.86
CA PHE A 47 17.53 -11.56 8.97
C PHE A 47 17.12 -12.10 7.60
N SER A 48 17.98 -12.91 6.98
CA SER A 48 17.69 -13.50 5.67
C SER A 48 16.49 -14.44 5.76
N LYS A 49 16.41 -15.25 6.81
CA LYS A 49 15.27 -16.15 7.07
C LYS A 49 13.96 -15.36 7.25
N GLU A 50 13.97 -14.31 8.06
CA GLU A 50 12.81 -13.39 8.22
C GLU A 50 12.39 -12.74 6.90
N TYR A 51 13.37 -12.33 6.07
CA TYR A 51 13.08 -11.71 4.79
C TYR A 51 12.46 -12.71 3.78
N GLU A 52 12.92 -13.96 3.73
CA GLU A 52 12.31 -15.02 2.93
C GLU A 52 10.86 -15.31 3.38
N THR A 53 10.63 -15.29 4.68
CA THR A 53 9.28 -15.40 5.25
C THR A 53 8.38 -14.24 4.78
N LEU A 54 8.87 -12.99 4.78
CA LEU A 54 8.13 -11.84 4.24
C LEU A 54 7.83 -11.99 2.73
N GLN A 55 8.74 -12.57 1.95
CA GLN A 55 8.48 -12.84 0.54
C GLN A 55 7.35 -13.85 0.36
N THR A 56 7.31 -14.89 1.20
CA THR A 56 6.25 -15.91 1.19
C THR A 56 4.90 -15.29 1.55
N PHE A 57 4.86 -14.41 2.55
CA PHE A 57 3.66 -13.65 2.91
C PHE A 57 3.12 -12.83 1.72
N SER A 58 4.00 -12.10 1.04
CA SER A 58 3.64 -11.28 -0.13
C SER A 58 3.04 -12.11 -1.28
N GLN A 59 3.41 -13.39 -1.40
CA GLN A 59 2.84 -14.31 -2.38
C GLN A 59 1.48 -14.86 -1.94
N LEU A 60 1.33 -15.23 -0.66
CA LEU A 60 0.10 -15.81 -0.10
C LEU A 60 -1.05 -14.80 -0.10
N PHE A 61 -0.75 -13.59 0.32
CA PHE A 61 -1.69 -12.48 0.31
C PHE A 61 -1.45 -11.74 -0.98
N GLU A 62 -2.05 -12.21 -2.07
CA GLU A 62 -2.04 -11.51 -3.35
C GLU A 62 -2.57 -10.09 -3.14
N PHE A 63 -1.68 -9.14 -2.85
CA PHE A 63 -1.98 -7.72 -2.81
C PHE A 63 -2.36 -7.34 -4.23
N HIS A 64 -3.62 -7.57 -4.60
CA HIS A 64 -4.06 -7.45 -5.97
C HIS A 64 -3.70 -6.05 -6.45
N ARG A 65 -2.89 -5.98 -7.52
CA ARG A 65 -2.49 -4.71 -8.13
C ARG A 65 -3.73 -3.89 -8.40
N HIS A 66 -3.71 -2.64 -7.96
CA HIS A 66 -4.84 -1.75 -8.20
C HIS A 66 -5.06 -1.60 -9.71
N ARG A 67 -6.21 -2.08 -10.22
CA ARG A 67 -6.54 -2.05 -11.66
C ARG A 67 -6.41 -0.65 -12.26
N GLU A 68 -6.71 0.40 -11.48
CA GLU A 68 -6.55 1.79 -11.91
C GLU A 68 -5.09 2.16 -12.22
N GLY A 69 -4.13 1.62 -11.48
CA GLY A 69 -2.70 1.89 -11.71
C GLY A 69 -2.21 1.30 -13.04
N LEU A 70 -2.90 0.26 -13.54
CA LEU A 70 -2.58 -0.39 -14.81
C LEU A 70 -3.20 0.31 -16.03
N LYS A 71 -4.15 1.24 -15.82
CA LYS A 71 -4.78 1.98 -16.93
C LYS A 71 -3.75 2.81 -17.67
N THR A 72 -3.84 2.83 -18.99
CA THR A 72 -2.92 3.56 -19.88
C THR A 72 -2.76 5.04 -19.48
N CYS A 73 -3.86 5.71 -19.12
CA CYS A 73 -3.86 7.10 -18.67
C CYS A 73 -3.12 7.35 -17.35
N ASN A 74 -2.90 6.31 -16.53
CA ASN A 74 -2.23 6.39 -15.25
C ASN A 74 -0.81 5.80 -15.28
N GLN A 75 -0.43 5.06 -16.32
CA GLN A 75 0.92 4.50 -16.45
C GLN A 75 2.01 5.58 -16.40
N ILE A 76 1.77 6.72 -17.06
CA ILE A 76 2.69 7.87 -17.05
C ILE A 76 2.85 8.52 -15.67
N LYS A 77 1.91 8.24 -14.74
CA LYS A 77 1.94 8.76 -13.36
C LYS A 77 2.71 7.84 -12.42
N ASN A 78 3.03 6.62 -12.86
CA ASN A 78 3.76 5.64 -12.06
C ASN A 78 5.25 5.73 -12.37
N ARG A 79 6.06 6.19 -11.41
CA ARG A 79 7.53 6.19 -11.57
C ARG A 79 8.09 4.78 -11.78
N PHE A 80 7.53 3.79 -11.07
CA PHE A 80 7.91 2.39 -11.15
C PHE A 80 6.68 1.55 -11.55
N PRO A 81 6.63 1.01 -12.78
CA PRO A 81 5.44 0.29 -13.27
C PRO A 81 5.06 -0.97 -12.47
N ASN A 82 6.03 -1.57 -11.78
CA ASN A 82 5.86 -2.77 -10.97
C ASN A 82 5.50 -2.49 -9.49
N ILE A 83 5.58 -1.24 -9.05
CA ILE A 83 5.25 -0.83 -7.68
C ILE A 83 3.98 -0.01 -7.74
N LEU A 84 2.85 -0.69 -7.59
CA LEU A 84 1.51 -0.09 -7.63
C LEU A 84 0.88 -0.16 -6.25
N PRO A 85 -0.01 0.79 -5.89
CA PRO A 85 -0.77 0.68 -4.66
C PRO A 85 -1.56 -0.64 -4.64
N GLY A 86 -1.71 -1.23 -3.46
CA GLY A 86 -2.62 -2.35 -3.24
C GLY A 86 -4.07 -1.89 -3.36
N LYS A 87 -4.98 -2.82 -3.67
CA LYS A 87 -6.42 -2.56 -3.60
C LYS A 87 -6.83 -2.43 -2.13
N ASP A 88 -7.10 -1.21 -1.67
CA ASP A 88 -7.60 -0.97 -0.32
C ASP A 88 -8.92 -0.19 -0.36
N GLN A 89 -9.88 -0.55 0.51
CA GLN A 89 -11.23 0.04 0.57
C GLN A 89 -11.22 1.55 0.90
N THR A 90 -10.07 2.06 1.35
CA THR A 90 -9.81 3.47 1.70
C THR A 90 -9.42 4.35 0.52
N ALA A 91 -9.09 3.78 -0.65
CA ALA A 91 -8.79 4.57 -1.86
C ALA A 91 -10.02 5.39 -2.36
N ASP A 92 -11.23 4.99 -1.99
CA ASP A 92 -12.46 5.74 -2.27
C ASP A 92 -12.56 7.03 -1.44
N LEU A 93 -11.88 7.11 -0.28
CA LEU A 93 -11.94 8.29 0.59
C LEU A 93 -11.07 9.45 0.10
N ALA A 94 -10.01 9.18 -0.68
CA ALA A 94 -9.14 10.23 -1.20
C ALA A 94 -9.85 11.13 -2.23
N TRP A 95 -10.62 10.54 -3.15
CA TRP A 95 -11.38 11.30 -4.14
C TRP A 95 -12.50 12.15 -3.51
N SER A 96 -13.13 11.67 -2.43
CA SER A 96 -14.15 12.44 -1.69
C SER A 96 -13.63 13.73 -1.03
N LYS A 97 -12.31 13.82 -0.77
CA LYS A 97 -11.67 15.02 -0.21
C LYS A 97 -11.20 15.98 -1.29
N VAL A 98 -10.74 15.49 -2.44
CA VAL A 98 -10.29 16.31 -3.57
C VAL A 98 -11.45 17.06 -4.22
N SER A 99 -12.63 16.45 -4.34
CA SER A 99 -13.81 17.09 -4.94
C SER A 99 -14.33 18.33 -4.19
N ARG A 100 -13.98 18.49 -2.90
CA ARG A 100 -14.33 19.68 -2.11
C ARG A 100 -13.42 20.88 -2.37
N LEU A 101 -12.21 20.66 -2.88
CA LEU A 101 -11.26 21.74 -3.19
C LEU A 101 -11.32 22.18 -4.66
N SER A 102 -12.03 21.45 -5.51
CA SER A 102 -12.15 21.72 -6.95
C SER A 102 -13.46 22.42 -7.37
N SER A 103 -14.27 22.88 -6.43
CA SER A 103 -15.39 23.78 -6.78
C SER A 103 -14.84 25.20 -6.95
N PRO A 104 -14.89 25.80 -8.15
CA PRO A 104 -14.43 27.18 -8.32
C PRO A 104 -15.34 28.13 -7.53
N PRO A 105 -14.83 29.20 -6.90
CA PRO A 105 -15.68 30.26 -6.40
C PRO A 105 -16.46 30.85 -7.58
N SER A 106 -17.79 30.89 -7.47
CA SER A 106 -18.65 31.53 -8.47
C SER A 106 -18.25 33.00 -8.63
N LEU A 107 -17.72 33.37 -9.79
CA LEU A 107 -17.47 34.76 -10.14
C LEU A 107 -18.82 35.47 -10.40
N PRO A 108 -19.00 36.73 -9.97
CA PRO A 108 -20.23 37.47 -10.22
C PRO A 108 -20.37 37.81 -11.71
N ASP A 109 -21.59 37.70 -12.24
CA ASP A 109 -21.95 38.01 -13.63
C ASP A 109 -21.61 39.47 -13.99
N ILE A 110 -20.63 39.66 -14.88
CA ILE A 110 -20.37 40.97 -15.50
C ILE A 110 -20.92 40.92 -16.93
N ALA A 111 -22.03 41.63 -17.14
CA ALA A 111 -22.67 41.76 -18.45
C ALA A 111 -21.77 42.52 -19.44
N PHE A 112 -21.50 41.90 -20.60
CA PHE A 112 -20.72 42.48 -21.69
C PHE A 112 -21.62 43.43 -22.51
N GLN A 113 -21.29 44.73 -22.55
CA GLN A 113 -21.92 45.71 -23.44
C GLN A 113 -21.04 45.86 -24.70
N PRO A 114 -21.57 45.68 -25.93
CA PRO A 114 -20.77 45.80 -27.15
C PRO A 114 -20.47 47.27 -27.48
N LYS A 115 -19.21 47.54 -27.80
CA LYS A 115 -18.68 48.88 -28.11
C LYS A 115 -18.92 49.20 -29.60
N ALA A 116 -19.52 50.34 -29.90
CA ALA A 116 -19.86 50.78 -31.26
C ALA A 116 -18.61 51.12 -32.11
N GLU A 117 -18.64 50.73 -33.39
CA GLU A 117 -17.62 51.03 -34.41
C GLU A 117 -17.70 52.49 -34.90
N PRO A 118 -16.56 53.15 -35.21
CA PRO A 118 -16.56 54.48 -35.79
C PRO A 118 -16.65 54.45 -37.33
N LYS A 119 -17.33 55.46 -37.89
CA LYS A 119 -17.49 55.73 -39.33
C LYS A 119 -16.20 56.19 -40.00
#